data_AF-A0A9D1U379-F1
#
_entry.id   AF-A0A9D1U379-F1
#
_cell.length_a   1.000
_cell.length_b   1.000
_cell.length_c   1.000
_cell.angle_alpha   90.00
_cell.angle_beta   90.00
_cell.angle_gamma   90.00
#
_symmetry.space_group_name_H-M   'P 1'
#
loop_
_entity.id
_entity.type
_entity.pdbx_description
1 polymer ?
#
loop_
_entity_poly.entity_id
_entity_poly.type
_entity_poly.pdbx_seq_one_letter_code
_entity_poly.pdbx_strand_id
1 'polypeptide(L)'
;MNGSLDLSNWDTHSVRDVAGMFSVGNRLKSIDLHGWNISSLVDAHQMFNGEVSPDFNPEFHGDVLQSIDISGWHTDSDVMPLAAVYHMFKDNRNLTTIKGIEDFLVKANNVTDFNEMFMNCPSLTSLDLSRWNTSKVSNLREMFANDTNLQEVKGMGNWDASQVQDMVYTFQNCINLTNLGNLANFDQAHNLNNLIGAFMNTPKLTDQTTADSIANWDTSHVGSLVYTFLNNGFQKLDLSHWNTSSVSNFALAFSRSHVKNLNINGWDFSHGGVISMLTLLANPALINMNDITLPTEANRFKVSDFNGDQPIIVISNQLPLSLNNERLNDNTIGRQNSNKLTFVEKVNPSNIVGTKPMDFVFASVADFQKAIAEATDKGGIKATIGDGNSERWEPQSGYDLTDDPAVANSQVNGKGLHTANITEPTSFPEIVAGIYQLTMAPVTEAYTIPIIYRTPDVREISRAVINGTLSNGSATLASNTANNTIQQNLPAGYDYVSGLLTADLLISSSINDPIYVIVAAQTNPDNPDQPDQPDHPVNPDQPGQPDQPNNPDHNQNHG
;
A
#
# COMPACT_ATOMS: atom_id res chain seq x y z
N MET A 1 31.00 -30.37 -28.08
CA MET A 1 29.99 -31.44 -28.06
C MET A 1 29.00 -31.09 -26.96
N ASN A 2 27.71 -30.89 -27.27
CA ASN A 2 26.66 -30.68 -26.25
C ASN A 2 26.09 -32.06 -25.89
N GLY A 3 26.84 -32.83 -25.10
CA GLY A 3 26.56 -34.24 -24.82
C GLY A 3 25.98 -34.46 -23.44
N SER A 4 25.21 -35.53 -23.29
CA SER A 4 24.93 -36.14 -21.98
C SER A 4 26.10 -37.05 -21.61
N LEU A 5 26.50 -37.06 -20.34
CA LEU A 5 27.51 -37.96 -19.82
C LEU A 5 26.87 -38.93 -18.83
N ASP A 6 26.98 -40.23 -19.09
CA ASP A 6 26.52 -41.28 -18.19
C ASP A 6 27.72 -41.94 -17.51
N LEU A 7 27.82 -41.75 -16.20
CA LEU A 7 28.83 -42.36 -15.32
C LEU A 7 28.18 -43.25 -14.26
N SER A 8 26.91 -43.63 -14.43
CA SER A 8 26.17 -44.42 -13.47
C SER A 8 26.81 -45.78 -13.18
N ASN A 9 27.54 -46.34 -14.16
CA ASN A 9 28.19 -47.65 -14.04
C ASN A 9 29.59 -47.61 -13.37
N TRP A 10 30.03 -46.45 -12.88
CA TRP A 10 31.33 -46.35 -12.21
C TRP A 10 31.28 -46.97 -10.82
N ASP A 11 32.27 -47.79 -10.49
CA ASP A 11 32.48 -48.26 -9.12
C ASP A 11 33.17 -47.16 -8.29
N THR A 12 32.37 -46.46 -7.49
CA THR A 12 32.83 -45.33 -6.67
C THR A 12 33.01 -45.68 -5.20
N HIS A 13 32.92 -46.96 -4.81
CA HIS A 13 32.85 -47.35 -3.38
C HIS A 13 34.05 -46.86 -2.53
N SER A 14 35.20 -46.61 -3.17
CA SER A 14 36.45 -46.16 -2.54
C SER A 14 36.82 -44.72 -2.89
N VAL A 15 36.01 -44.03 -3.70
CA VAL A 15 36.25 -42.64 -4.05
C VAL A 15 36.00 -41.77 -2.82
N ARG A 16 37.00 -40.98 -2.45
CA ARG A 16 36.95 -40.10 -1.27
C ARG A 16 36.81 -38.62 -1.62
N ASP A 17 37.25 -38.25 -2.80
CA ASP A 17 37.38 -36.87 -3.24
C ASP A 17 36.93 -36.77 -4.70
N VAL A 18 35.90 -35.97 -4.93
CA VAL A 18 35.36 -35.61 -6.26
C VAL A 18 35.31 -34.09 -6.41
N ALA A 19 36.08 -33.37 -5.60
CA ALA A 19 36.09 -31.92 -5.62
C ALA A 19 36.46 -31.41 -7.01
N GLY A 20 35.67 -30.48 -7.51
CA GLY A 20 35.84 -29.91 -8.85
C GLY A 20 35.80 -30.92 -10.01
N MET A 21 35.38 -32.17 -9.80
CA MET A 21 35.46 -33.22 -10.84
C MET A 21 34.73 -32.83 -12.13
N PHE A 22 33.65 -32.07 -12.01
CA PHE A 22 32.88 -31.50 -13.11
C PHE A 22 32.84 -29.97 -13.09
N SER A 23 33.78 -29.30 -12.40
CA SER A 23 33.89 -27.84 -12.44
C SER A 23 34.53 -27.37 -13.75
N VAL A 24 34.08 -26.20 -14.24
CA VAL A 24 34.66 -25.48 -15.39
C VAL A 24 34.65 -26.24 -16.73
N GLY A 25 34.24 -25.56 -17.81
CA GLY A 25 34.52 -26.03 -19.19
C GLY A 25 33.76 -27.27 -19.67
N ASN A 26 32.82 -27.80 -18.88
CA ASN A 26 32.00 -28.91 -19.30
C ASN A 26 30.90 -28.44 -20.26
N ARG A 27 31.00 -28.84 -21.53
CA ARG A 27 29.92 -28.69 -22.52
C ARG A 27 28.78 -29.71 -22.30
N LEU A 28 28.65 -30.23 -21.09
CA LEU A 28 27.71 -31.29 -20.76
C LEU A 28 26.33 -30.70 -20.54
N LYS A 29 25.34 -31.21 -21.27
CA LYS A 29 23.94 -30.83 -21.06
C LYS A 29 23.37 -31.53 -19.83
N SER A 30 23.77 -32.78 -19.60
CA SER A 30 23.33 -33.56 -18.46
C SER A 30 24.41 -34.52 -18.00
N ILE A 31 24.39 -34.85 -16.71
CA ILE A 31 25.28 -35.84 -16.10
C ILE A 31 24.42 -36.83 -15.31
N ASP A 32 24.58 -38.12 -15.58
CA ASP A 32 23.96 -39.21 -14.83
C ASP A 32 25.00 -39.88 -13.93
N LEU A 33 24.80 -39.76 -12.62
CA LEU A 33 25.62 -40.34 -11.56
C LEU A 33 24.80 -41.27 -10.65
N HIS A 34 23.63 -41.73 -11.08
CA HIS A 34 22.69 -42.38 -10.17
C HIS A 34 23.23 -43.66 -9.54
N GLY A 35 24.16 -44.38 -10.17
CA GLY A 35 24.69 -45.65 -9.64
C GLY A 35 25.85 -45.52 -8.65
N TRP A 36 26.22 -44.31 -8.21
CA TRP A 36 27.39 -44.11 -7.36
C TRP A 36 27.15 -44.54 -5.91
N ASN A 37 28.07 -45.38 -5.41
CA ASN A 37 28.24 -45.65 -3.99
C ASN A 37 29.12 -44.54 -3.37
N ILE A 38 28.57 -43.75 -2.45
CA ILE A 38 29.23 -42.60 -1.81
C ILE A 38 29.69 -42.89 -0.38
N SER A 39 29.81 -44.17 0.00
CA SER A 39 30.17 -44.60 1.37
C SER A 39 31.50 -44.03 1.86
N SER A 40 32.46 -43.84 0.95
CA SER A 40 33.80 -43.34 1.26
C SER A 40 33.96 -41.84 1.01
N LEU A 41 32.94 -41.17 0.47
CA LEU A 41 33.05 -39.80 -0.02
C LEU A 41 33.20 -38.81 1.13
N VAL A 42 34.26 -38.00 1.09
CA VAL A 42 34.60 -37.00 2.11
C VAL A 42 34.46 -35.58 1.57
N ASP A 43 34.79 -35.38 0.28
CA ASP A 43 34.87 -34.07 -0.33
C ASP A 43 34.20 -34.04 -1.71
N ALA A 44 33.20 -33.17 -1.87
CA ALA A 44 32.49 -32.87 -3.11
C ALA A 44 32.40 -31.35 -3.36
N HIS A 45 33.27 -30.53 -2.73
CA HIS A 45 33.22 -29.09 -2.93
C HIS A 45 33.47 -28.73 -4.39
N GLN A 46 32.76 -27.71 -4.88
CA GLN A 46 32.83 -27.27 -6.28
C GLN A 46 32.58 -28.37 -7.33
N MET A 47 32.08 -29.56 -6.96
CA MET A 47 32.03 -30.70 -7.89
C MET A 47 31.35 -30.37 -9.22
N PHE A 48 30.31 -29.54 -9.21
CA PHE A 48 29.60 -29.09 -10.41
C PHE A 48 29.71 -27.59 -10.64
N ASN A 49 30.67 -26.88 -10.03
CA ASN A 49 30.74 -25.42 -10.11
C ASN A 49 30.83 -24.93 -11.58
N GLY A 50 29.87 -24.08 -11.96
CA GLY A 50 29.77 -23.45 -13.28
C GLY A 50 30.64 -22.20 -13.45
N GLU A 51 31.33 -21.76 -12.39
CA GLU A 51 32.14 -20.54 -12.38
C GLU A 51 33.19 -20.60 -13.48
N VAL A 52 33.26 -19.54 -14.28
CA VAL A 52 34.31 -19.37 -15.29
C VAL A 52 35.48 -18.70 -14.58
N SER A 53 36.60 -19.41 -14.39
CA SER A 53 37.83 -18.79 -13.92
C SER A 53 38.13 -17.54 -14.77
N PRO A 54 38.49 -16.39 -14.18
CA PRO A 54 38.86 -15.17 -14.92
C PRO A 54 39.98 -15.40 -15.94
N ASP A 55 40.79 -16.44 -15.73
CA ASP A 55 41.89 -16.83 -16.59
C ASP A 55 41.47 -17.70 -17.79
N PHE A 56 40.20 -18.15 -17.83
CA PHE A 56 39.66 -18.98 -18.91
C PHE A 56 39.02 -18.13 -20.02
N ASN A 57 39.41 -18.40 -21.27
CA ASN A 57 38.98 -17.68 -22.46
C ASN A 57 37.44 -17.59 -22.55
N PRO A 58 36.86 -16.38 -22.69
CA PRO A 58 35.42 -16.17 -22.76
C PRO A 58 34.72 -16.93 -23.90
N GLU A 59 35.41 -17.38 -24.94
CA GLU A 59 34.76 -18.18 -26.01
C GLU A 59 34.35 -19.61 -25.59
N PHE A 60 34.79 -20.09 -24.42
CA PHE A 60 34.46 -21.41 -23.87
C PHE A 60 33.44 -21.30 -22.74
N HIS A 61 32.26 -20.72 -23.02
CA HIS A 61 31.20 -20.58 -22.02
C HIS A 61 30.68 -21.97 -21.53
N GLY A 62 30.92 -22.26 -20.25
CA GLY A 62 30.57 -23.50 -19.52
C GLY A 62 29.12 -23.59 -19.05
N ASP A 63 28.25 -22.63 -19.38
CA ASP A 63 26.84 -22.62 -18.98
C ASP A 63 25.99 -23.48 -19.93
N VAL A 64 26.09 -24.81 -19.87
CA VAL A 64 25.17 -25.70 -20.61
C VAL A 64 24.55 -26.82 -19.79
N LEU A 65 25.01 -27.05 -18.55
CA LEU A 65 24.46 -28.08 -17.68
C LEU A 65 23.04 -27.74 -17.28
N GLN A 66 22.11 -28.63 -17.62
CA GLN A 66 20.67 -28.47 -17.38
C GLN A 66 20.14 -29.45 -16.34
N SER A 67 20.72 -30.65 -16.25
CA SER A 67 20.26 -31.66 -15.30
C SER A 67 21.39 -32.53 -14.75
N ILE A 68 21.33 -32.82 -13.46
CA ILE A 68 22.19 -33.76 -12.76
C ILE A 68 21.31 -34.84 -12.14
N ASP A 69 21.64 -36.11 -12.34
CA ASP A 69 20.97 -37.24 -11.67
C ASP A 69 21.89 -37.84 -10.60
N ILE A 70 21.53 -37.64 -9.32
CA ILE A 70 22.17 -38.26 -8.15
C ILE A 70 21.21 -39.19 -7.40
N SER A 71 20.09 -39.59 -8.03
CA SER A 71 18.96 -40.21 -7.32
C SER A 71 19.19 -41.61 -6.76
N GLY A 72 20.24 -42.30 -7.19
CA GLY A 72 20.64 -43.58 -6.60
C GLY A 72 21.91 -43.50 -5.75
N TRP A 73 22.38 -42.28 -5.41
CA TRP A 73 23.48 -42.13 -4.47
C TRP A 73 23.13 -42.81 -3.15
N HIS A 74 23.95 -43.79 -2.77
CA HIS A 74 23.73 -44.57 -1.57
C HIS A 74 25.02 -44.75 -0.77
N THR A 75 24.87 -45.01 0.51
CA THR A 75 25.96 -45.40 1.40
C THR A 75 25.57 -46.68 2.13
N ASP A 76 26.51 -47.63 2.15
CA ASP A 76 26.43 -48.89 2.88
C ASP A 76 26.71 -48.67 4.38
N SER A 77 27.22 -47.49 4.74
CA SER A 77 27.45 -47.06 6.12
C SER A 77 26.20 -46.37 6.69
N ASP A 78 26.02 -46.49 8.00
CA ASP A 78 25.03 -45.73 8.76
C ASP A 78 25.39 -44.24 8.85
N VAL A 79 26.69 -43.92 8.70
CA VAL A 79 27.21 -42.55 8.71
C VAL A 79 28.01 -42.29 7.44
N MET A 80 27.69 -41.20 6.75
CA MET A 80 28.43 -40.74 5.58
C MET A 80 29.53 -39.76 5.99
N PRO A 81 30.79 -39.98 5.59
CA PRO A 81 31.91 -39.16 6.04
C PRO A 81 32.03 -37.79 5.34
N LEU A 82 31.14 -37.52 4.36
CA LEU A 82 31.10 -36.26 3.61
C LEU A 82 31.08 -35.05 4.54
N ALA A 83 32.03 -34.14 4.32
CA ALA A 83 32.21 -32.94 5.12
C ALA A 83 32.20 -31.66 4.26
N ALA A 84 32.66 -31.72 3.02
CA ALA A 84 32.82 -30.55 2.16
C ALA A 84 31.87 -30.59 0.96
N VAL A 85 30.93 -29.64 0.93
CA VAL A 85 29.93 -29.45 -0.16
C VAL A 85 29.77 -27.98 -0.56
N TYR A 86 30.59 -27.08 -0.01
CA TYR A 86 30.54 -25.65 -0.35
C TYR A 86 30.79 -25.44 -1.85
N HIS A 87 30.11 -24.46 -2.42
CA HIS A 87 30.17 -24.10 -3.84
C HIS A 87 29.79 -25.24 -4.83
N MET A 88 29.23 -26.36 -4.35
CA MET A 88 29.07 -27.59 -5.15
C MET A 88 28.27 -27.38 -6.44
N PHE A 89 27.20 -26.58 -6.40
CA PHE A 89 26.36 -26.25 -7.56
C PHE A 89 26.45 -24.78 -7.97
N LYS A 90 27.39 -24.00 -7.40
CA LYS A 90 27.57 -22.58 -7.70
C LYS A 90 27.64 -22.30 -9.21
N ASP A 91 27.11 -21.15 -9.63
CA ASP A 91 27.21 -20.60 -10.98
C ASP A 91 26.62 -21.46 -12.10
N ASN A 92 25.77 -22.45 -11.79
CA ASN A 92 25.10 -23.25 -12.81
C ASN A 92 23.88 -22.53 -13.41
N ARG A 93 24.11 -21.61 -14.35
CA ARG A 93 23.04 -20.71 -14.82
C ARG A 93 21.89 -21.38 -15.56
N ASN A 94 22.13 -22.54 -16.16
CA ASN A 94 21.14 -23.29 -16.94
C ASN A 94 20.61 -24.54 -16.22
N LEU A 95 21.04 -24.82 -14.99
CA LEU A 95 20.62 -26.01 -14.25
C LEU A 95 19.19 -25.84 -13.77
N THR A 96 18.31 -26.73 -14.23
CA THR A 96 16.89 -26.73 -13.90
C THR A 96 16.51 -27.87 -12.97
N THR A 97 17.31 -28.93 -12.88
CA THR A 97 16.96 -30.13 -12.10
C THR A 97 18.19 -30.82 -11.51
N ILE A 98 18.12 -31.12 -10.22
CA ILE A 98 19.02 -32.04 -9.52
C ILE A 98 18.14 -33.17 -8.96
N LYS A 99 18.13 -34.32 -9.63
CA LYS A 99 17.26 -35.44 -9.25
C LYS A 99 17.89 -36.19 -8.08
N GLY A 100 17.13 -36.37 -6.99
CA GLY A 100 17.61 -37.01 -5.76
C GLY A 100 18.23 -36.06 -4.73
N ILE A 101 18.11 -34.75 -4.94
CA ILE A 101 18.66 -33.75 -4.01
C ILE A 101 18.07 -33.87 -2.60
N GLU A 102 16.82 -34.31 -2.49
CA GLU A 102 16.09 -34.50 -1.25
C GLU A 102 16.76 -35.55 -0.33
N ASP A 103 17.45 -36.54 -0.90
CA ASP A 103 18.07 -37.65 -0.18
C ASP A 103 19.57 -37.49 0.05
N PHE A 104 20.20 -36.50 -0.60
CA PHE A 104 21.65 -36.36 -0.67
C PHE A 104 22.34 -36.34 0.71
N LEU A 105 21.84 -35.53 1.66
CA LEU A 105 22.51 -35.30 2.95
C LEU A 105 21.84 -35.99 4.15
N VAL A 106 20.95 -36.97 3.92
CA VAL A 106 20.20 -37.64 5.01
C VAL A 106 21.13 -38.29 6.04
N LYS A 107 22.26 -38.85 5.61
CA LYS A 107 23.24 -39.54 6.47
C LYS A 107 24.54 -38.74 6.69
N ALA A 108 24.59 -37.50 6.21
CA ALA A 108 25.79 -36.67 6.26
C ALA A 108 25.91 -35.98 7.63
N ASN A 109 26.79 -36.51 8.49
CA ASN A 109 26.89 -36.06 9.88
C ASN A 109 28.06 -35.11 10.13
N ASN A 110 28.80 -34.70 9.10
CA ASN A 110 30.01 -33.88 9.22
C ASN A 110 29.97 -32.59 8.40
N VAL A 111 28.88 -32.31 7.69
CA VAL A 111 28.77 -31.09 6.90
C VAL A 111 28.51 -29.90 7.82
N THR A 112 29.40 -28.92 7.77
CA THR A 112 29.32 -27.68 8.56
C THR A 112 29.10 -26.44 7.71
N ASP A 113 29.32 -26.53 6.40
CA ASP A 113 29.46 -25.38 5.51
C ASP A 113 28.66 -25.55 4.21
N PHE A 114 27.65 -24.70 4.03
CA PHE A 114 26.85 -24.57 2.81
C PHE A 114 27.16 -23.29 2.02
N ASN A 115 28.30 -22.64 2.29
CA ASN A 115 28.70 -21.42 1.59
C ASN A 115 28.52 -21.57 0.08
N GLU A 116 27.84 -20.59 -0.54
CA GLU A 116 27.62 -20.46 -1.98
C GLU A 116 27.11 -21.72 -2.70
N MET A 117 26.52 -22.70 -1.98
CA MET A 117 26.28 -24.04 -2.54
C MET A 117 25.42 -24.02 -3.80
N PHE A 118 24.43 -23.13 -3.87
CA PHE A 118 23.55 -22.91 -5.03
C PHE A 118 23.65 -21.49 -5.60
N MET A 119 24.61 -20.66 -5.16
CA MET A 119 24.72 -19.26 -5.62
C MET A 119 24.68 -19.18 -7.16
N ASN A 120 23.94 -18.21 -7.69
CA ASN A 120 23.85 -17.89 -9.11
C ASN A 120 23.41 -19.10 -9.96
N CYS A 121 22.38 -19.81 -9.50
CA CYS A 121 21.61 -20.82 -10.22
C CYS A 121 20.21 -20.30 -10.62
N PRO A 122 20.10 -19.22 -11.42
CA PRO A 122 18.83 -18.57 -11.74
C PRO A 122 17.82 -19.45 -12.49
N SER A 123 18.18 -20.64 -12.98
CA SER A 123 17.24 -21.56 -13.64
C SER A 123 16.54 -22.53 -12.68
N LEU A 124 16.98 -22.63 -11.42
CA LEU A 124 16.30 -23.42 -10.40
C LEU A 124 15.03 -22.70 -9.95
N THR A 125 13.91 -23.42 -9.93
CA THR A 125 12.60 -22.86 -9.52
C THR A 125 12.18 -23.31 -8.12
N SER A 126 12.62 -24.48 -7.67
CA SER A 126 12.31 -25.03 -6.35
C SER A 126 13.37 -26.05 -5.95
N LEU A 127 13.69 -26.11 -4.66
CA LEU A 127 14.56 -27.14 -4.08
C LEU A 127 13.86 -27.83 -2.92
N ASP A 128 13.92 -29.16 -2.87
CA ASP A 128 13.45 -29.94 -1.73
C ASP A 128 14.64 -30.41 -0.89
N LEU A 129 14.83 -29.76 0.27
CA LEU A 129 15.94 -30.00 1.19
C LEU A 129 15.43 -30.56 2.52
N SER A 130 14.22 -31.11 2.54
CA SER A 130 13.47 -31.42 3.77
C SER A 130 14.01 -32.56 4.61
N ARG A 131 14.87 -33.40 4.05
CA ARG A 131 15.46 -34.56 4.73
C ARG A 131 16.96 -34.39 4.99
N TRP A 132 17.52 -33.22 4.70
CA TRP A 132 18.93 -32.95 4.96
C TRP A 132 19.23 -32.97 6.46
N ASN A 133 20.34 -33.59 6.85
CA ASN A 133 20.85 -33.44 8.20
C ASN A 133 21.63 -32.12 8.31
N THR A 134 21.11 -31.17 9.08
CA THR A 134 21.73 -29.84 9.28
C THR A 134 22.31 -29.62 10.67
N SER A 135 22.36 -30.66 11.52
CA SER A 135 22.73 -30.56 12.94
C SER A 135 24.11 -29.99 13.25
N LYS A 136 24.99 -29.88 12.24
CA LYS A 136 26.33 -29.28 12.37
C LYS A 136 26.55 -28.05 11.49
N VAL A 137 25.55 -27.64 10.71
CA VAL A 137 25.69 -26.55 9.75
C VAL A 137 25.79 -25.23 10.49
N SER A 138 26.90 -24.52 10.29
CA SER A 138 27.16 -23.22 10.89
C SER A 138 27.19 -22.07 9.89
N ASN A 139 27.43 -22.36 8.61
CA ASN A 139 27.62 -21.37 7.57
C ASN A 139 26.60 -21.53 6.43
N LEU A 140 25.72 -20.53 6.26
CA LEU A 140 24.71 -20.42 5.20
C LEU A 140 25.00 -19.25 4.24
N ARG A 141 26.22 -18.71 4.28
CA ARG A 141 26.61 -17.54 3.51
C ARG A 141 26.32 -17.74 2.03
N GLU A 142 25.58 -16.79 1.46
CA GLU A 142 25.28 -16.67 0.03
C GLU A 142 24.71 -17.96 -0.63
N MET A 143 24.14 -18.88 0.17
CA MET A 143 23.77 -20.23 -0.27
C MET A 143 22.86 -20.23 -1.50
N PHE A 144 21.90 -19.29 -1.59
CA PHE A 144 20.96 -19.13 -2.70
C PHE A 144 21.08 -17.76 -3.39
N ALA A 145 22.18 -17.04 -3.16
CA ALA A 145 22.32 -15.67 -3.65
C ALA A 145 22.23 -15.63 -5.18
N ASN A 146 21.40 -14.72 -5.72
CA ASN A 146 21.12 -14.55 -7.15
C ASN A 146 20.33 -15.68 -7.83
N ASP A 147 19.64 -16.53 -7.07
CA ASP A 147 18.72 -17.55 -7.61
C ASP A 147 17.38 -16.92 -8.01
N THR A 148 17.41 -16.09 -9.05
CA THR A 148 16.31 -15.16 -9.38
C THR A 148 14.98 -15.83 -9.73
N ASN A 149 14.93 -17.10 -10.17
CA ASN A 149 13.68 -17.84 -10.40
C ASN A 149 13.29 -18.79 -9.27
N LEU A 150 14.08 -18.90 -8.20
CA LEU A 150 13.76 -19.74 -7.05
C LEU A 150 12.50 -19.21 -6.37
N GLN A 151 11.47 -20.05 -6.27
CA GLN A 151 10.18 -19.70 -5.68
C GLN A 151 10.00 -20.28 -4.28
N GLU A 152 10.64 -21.41 -4.00
CA GLU A 152 10.48 -22.16 -2.76
C GLU A 152 11.73 -22.99 -2.41
N VAL A 153 12.08 -22.99 -1.12
CA VAL A 153 13.02 -23.95 -0.52
C VAL A 153 12.25 -24.79 0.49
N LYS A 154 11.92 -26.03 0.13
CA LYS A 154 11.12 -26.92 1.00
C LYS A 154 11.97 -27.48 2.11
N GLY A 155 11.40 -27.44 3.31
CA GLY A 155 11.95 -28.10 4.50
C GLY A 155 13.01 -27.31 5.25
N MET A 156 13.31 -26.07 4.85
CA MET A 156 14.19 -25.20 5.63
C MET A 156 13.68 -24.99 7.07
N GLY A 157 12.35 -24.94 7.26
CA GLY A 157 11.74 -24.91 8.58
C GLY A 157 11.98 -26.15 9.47
N ASN A 158 12.42 -27.28 8.90
CA ASN A 158 12.74 -28.50 9.64
C ASN A 158 14.23 -28.58 10.03
N TRP A 159 15.04 -27.61 9.62
CA TRP A 159 16.47 -27.64 9.88
C TRP A 159 16.74 -27.51 11.38
N ASP A 160 17.70 -28.29 11.88
CA ASP A 160 18.37 -28.00 13.14
C ASP A 160 19.29 -26.81 12.90
N ALA A 161 18.91 -25.65 13.44
CA ALA A 161 19.64 -24.40 13.31
C ALA A 161 20.54 -24.10 14.53
N SER A 162 20.68 -25.03 15.47
CA SER A 162 21.39 -24.80 16.74
C SER A 162 22.87 -24.44 16.59
N GLN A 163 23.46 -24.77 15.43
CA GLN A 163 24.85 -24.45 15.11
C GLN A 163 25.01 -23.28 14.13
N VAL A 164 23.91 -22.73 13.59
CA VAL A 164 23.93 -21.66 12.59
C VAL A 164 24.54 -20.39 13.18
N GLN A 165 25.49 -19.80 12.46
CA GLN A 165 26.23 -18.61 12.87
C GLN A 165 26.18 -17.50 11.82
N ASP A 166 26.37 -17.86 10.55
CA ASP A 166 26.51 -16.91 9.44
C ASP A 166 25.40 -17.11 8.40
N MET A 167 24.61 -16.06 8.17
CA MET A 167 23.56 -16.00 7.15
C MET A 167 23.76 -14.81 6.19
N VAL A 168 25.00 -14.39 5.98
CA VAL A 168 25.30 -13.27 5.08
C VAL A 168 24.75 -13.55 3.70
N TYR A 169 23.91 -12.65 3.20
CA TYR A 169 23.36 -12.67 1.83
C TYR A 169 22.69 -13.99 1.42
N THR A 170 22.26 -14.84 2.36
CA THR A 170 21.74 -16.19 2.06
C THR A 170 20.67 -16.21 0.98
N PHE A 171 19.73 -15.25 0.99
CA PHE A 171 18.66 -15.11 -0.02
C PHE A 171 18.78 -13.85 -0.87
N GLN A 172 19.96 -13.25 -0.93
CA GLN A 172 20.17 -12.02 -1.70
C GLN A 172 19.66 -12.20 -3.14
N ASN A 173 18.85 -11.25 -3.63
CA ASN A 173 18.35 -11.23 -5.01
C ASN A 173 17.51 -12.47 -5.42
N CYS A 174 16.97 -13.22 -4.45
CA CYS A 174 15.94 -14.24 -4.70
C CYS A 174 14.58 -13.58 -4.99
N ILE A 175 14.48 -12.85 -6.12
CA ILE A 175 13.36 -11.94 -6.39
C ILE A 175 12.00 -12.63 -6.59
N ASN A 176 11.99 -13.93 -6.87
CA ASN A 176 10.79 -14.73 -7.03
C ASN A 176 10.47 -15.63 -5.83
N LEU A 177 11.29 -15.59 -4.77
CA LEU A 177 11.10 -16.42 -3.58
C LEU A 177 9.85 -16.00 -2.83
N THR A 178 8.98 -16.96 -2.56
CA THR A 178 7.68 -16.74 -1.91
C THR A 178 7.51 -17.56 -0.64
N ASN A 179 8.26 -18.66 -0.49
CA ASN A 179 8.07 -19.59 0.62
C ASN A 179 9.39 -20.21 1.11
N LEU A 180 9.64 -20.07 2.42
CA LEU A 180 10.70 -20.78 3.16
C LEU A 180 10.14 -21.73 4.23
N GLY A 181 8.82 -21.78 4.37
CA GLY A 181 8.13 -22.42 5.49
C GLY A 181 8.26 -21.63 6.80
N ASN A 182 7.92 -22.30 7.90
CA ASN A 182 8.03 -21.78 9.26
C ASN A 182 9.48 -21.94 9.78
N LEU A 183 10.18 -20.84 10.03
CA LEU A 183 11.58 -20.84 10.47
C LEU A 183 11.75 -20.88 12.01
N ALA A 184 10.74 -21.26 12.79
CA ALA A 184 10.82 -21.25 14.27
C ALA A 184 11.98 -22.09 14.85
N ASN A 185 12.47 -23.11 14.14
CA ASN A 185 13.66 -23.85 14.59
C ASN A 185 14.93 -22.97 14.63
N PHE A 186 14.97 -21.85 13.90
CA PHE A 186 16.06 -20.87 13.95
C PHE A 186 16.07 -20.05 15.25
N ASP A 187 15.02 -20.12 16.07
CA ASP A 187 15.04 -19.58 17.44
C ASP A 187 16.16 -20.21 18.29
N GLN A 188 16.62 -21.42 17.94
CA GLN A 188 17.71 -22.14 18.62
C GLN A 188 19.11 -21.73 18.15
N ALA A 189 19.24 -20.81 17.19
CA ALA A 189 20.53 -20.38 16.64
C ALA A 189 21.28 -19.42 17.59
N HIS A 190 21.63 -19.89 18.79
CA HIS A 190 22.23 -19.07 19.86
C HIS A 190 23.58 -18.44 19.52
N ASN A 191 24.25 -18.93 18.46
CA ASN A 191 25.53 -18.40 17.99
C ASN A 191 25.40 -17.53 16.73
N LEU A 192 24.17 -17.20 16.32
CA LEU A 192 23.90 -16.33 15.17
C LEU A 192 24.57 -14.97 15.37
N ASN A 193 25.55 -14.67 14.51
CA ASN A 193 26.35 -13.45 14.64
C ASN A 193 26.35 -12.57 13.39
N ASN A 194 25.82 -13.07 12.26
CA ASN A 194 25.84 -12.35 11.00
C ASN A 194 24.54 -12.50 10.19
N LEU A 195 23.84 -11.37 9.99
CA LEU A 195 22.59 -11.27 9.23
C LEU A 195 22.69 -10.29 8.06
N ILE A 196 23.90 -9.86 7.69
CA ILE A 196 24.09 -8.83 6.67
C ILE A 196 23.42 -9.26 5.36
N GLY A 197 22.44 -8.50 4.92
CA GLY A 197 21.72 -8.73 3.66
C GLY A 197 21.02 -10.08 3.52
N ALA A 198 20.75 -10.80 4.62
CA ALA A 198 20.17 -12.15 4.59
C ALA A 198 18.90 -12.25 3.71
N PHE A 199 18.03 -11.23 3.76
CA PHE A 199 16.79 -11.14 2.97
C PHE A 199 16.82 -10.00 1.95
N MET A 200 18.01 -9.52 1.56
CA MET A 200 18.14 -8.38 0.66
C MET A 200 17.53 -8.67 -0.72
N ASN A 201 16.68 -7.76 -1.20
CA ASN A 201 16.04 -7.83 -2.51
C ASN A 201 15.21 -9.11 -2.72
N THR A 202 14.34 -9.40 -1.74
CA THR A 202 13.36 -10.51 -1.76
C THR A 202 11.91 -9.98 -1.75
N PRO A 203 11.49 -9.16 -2.74
CA PRO A 203 10.21 -8.43 -2.69
C PRO A 203 8.94 -9.32 -2.68
N LYS A 204 9.06 -10.61 -3.04
CA LYS A 204 7.93 -11.56 -3.02
C LYS A 204 7.89 -12.44 -1.77
N LEU A 205 8.90 -12.37 -0.92
CA LEU A 205 8.89 -13.07 0.36
C LEU A 205 8.07 -12.22 1.34
N THR A 206 6.84 -12.67 1.58
CA THR A 206 5.84 -11.95 2.39
C THR A 206 5.54 -12.72 3.68
N ASP A 207 4.65 -12.17 4.51
CA ASP A 207 4.36 -12.67 5.86
C ASP A 207 3.74 -14.08 5.93
N GLN A 208 3.42 -14.71 4.80
CA GLN A 208 2.52 -15.88 4.70
C GLN A 208 2.90 -17.11 5.54
N THR A 209 4.10 -17.19 6.12
CA THR A 209 4.48 -18.14 7.19
C THR A 209 5.78 -17.73 7.91
N THR A 210 6.55 -16.80 7.33
CA THR A 210 7.93 -16.56 7.74
C THR A 210 8.08 -15.40 8.75
N ALA A 211 7.22 -14.38 8.70
CA ALA A 211 7.37 -13.18 9.54
C ALA A 211 7.24 -13.49 11.05
N ASP A 212 6.19 -14.24 11.45
CA ASP A 212 6.04 -14.67 12.86
C ASP A 212 7.19 -15.60 13.30
N SER A 213 7.79 -16.32 12.36
CA SER A 213 8.85 -17.28 12.64
C SER A 213 10.26 -16.68 12.79
N ILE A 214 10.44 -15.40 12.46
CA ILE A 214 11.71 -14.69 12.69
C ILE A 214 11.68 -13.77 13.92
N ALA A 215 10.52 -13.63 14.56
CA ALA A 215 10.33 -12.73 15.69
C ALA A 215 11.17 -13.11 16.92
N ASN A 216 11.44 -14.40 17.13
CA ASN A 216 12.09 -14.94 18.33
C ASN A 216 13.53 -15.41 18.12
N TRP A 217 14.16 -15.03 17.00
CA TRP A 217 15.57 -15.35 16.77
C TRP A 217 16.47 -14.77 17.86
N ASP A 218 17.44 -15.55 18.32
CA ASP A 218 18.46 -15.08 19.26
C ASP A 218 19.47 -14.20 18.52
N THR A 219 19.25 -12.88 18.55
CA THR A 219 20.13 -11.90 17.90
C THR A 219 21.19 -11.32 18.82
N SER A 220 21.36 -11.86 20.04
CA SER A 220 22.23 -11.27 21.08
C SER A 220 23.71 -11.18 20.68
N HIS A 221 24.14 -11.98 19.69
CA HIS A 221 25.50 -11.99 19.16
C HIS A 221 25.64 -11.32 17.78
N VAL A 222 24.55 -10.78 17.21
CA VAL A 222 24.58 -10.16 15.88
C VAL A 222 25.31 -8.82 15.93
N GLY A 223 26.39 -8.70 15.15
CA GLY A 223 27.23 -7.48 15.13
C GLY A 223 26.73 -6.38 14.17
N SER A 224 25.93 -6.74 13.17
CA SER A 224 25.52 -5.86 12.08
C SER A 224 24.19 -6.31 11.46
N LEU A 225 23.30 -5.36 11.20
CA LEU A 225 22.03 -5.53 10.48
C LEU A 225 22.02 -4.84 9.12
N VAL A 226 23.21 -4.55 8.59
CA VAL A 226 23.36 -3.87 7.30
C VAL A 226 22.64 -4.64 6.20
N TYR A 227 21.76 -3.96 5.49
CA TYR A 227 20.95 -4.49 4.38
C TYR A 227 20.03 -5.67 4.69
N THR A 228 19.93 -6.15 5.94
CA THR A 228 19.24 -7.41 6.27
C THR A 228 17.85 -7.52 5.63
N PHE A 229 17.10 -6.43 5.65
CA PHE A 229 15.75 -6.29 5.13
C PHE A 229 15.67 -5.27 3.96
N LEU A 230 16.78 -4.95 3.29
CA LEU A 230 16.79 -3.99 2.18
C LEU A 230 15.92 -4.53 1.03
N ASN A 231 14.91 -3.78 0.59
CA ASN A 231 14.01 -4.15 -0.50
C ASN A 231 13.34 -5.54 -0.34
N ASN A 232 13.04 -5.95 0.89
CA ASN A 232 12.30 -7.19 1.17
C ASN A 232 10.76 -7.00 1.07
N GLY A 233 10.00 -8.10 0.99
CA GLY A 233 8.54 -8.13 0.83
C GLY A 233 7.68 -8.21 2.10
N PHE A 234 8.26 -8.34 3.29
CA PHE A 234 7.53 -8.39 4.57
C PHE A 234 6.71 -7.11 4.79
N GLN A 235 5.46 -7.28 5.22
CA GLN A 235 4.54 -6.17 5.48
C GLN A 235 4.33 -5.93 6.97
N LYS A 236 4.32 -6.98 7.78
CA LYS A 236 4.24 -6.89 9.24
C LYS A 236 5.42 -7.62 9.88
N LEU A 237 6.22 -6.89 10.64
CA LEU A 237 7.36 -7.42 11.37
C LEU A 237 7.28 -7.00 12.82
N ASP A 238 7.15 -7.97 13.72
CA ASP A 238 7.40 -7.76 15.15
C ASP A 238 8.77 -8.33 15.52
N LEU A 239 9.73 -7.42 15.72
CA LEU A 239 11.11 -7.72 16.07
C LEU A 239 11.45 -7.15 17.45
N SER A 240 10.45 -6.88 18.29
CA SER A 240 10.66 -6.31 19.64
C SER A 240 11.39 -7.27 20.59
N HIS A 241 11.44 -8.56 20.28
CA HIS A 241 12.17 -9.56 21.05
C HIS A 241 13.65 -9.67 20.65
N TRP A 242 14.06 -9.04 19.55
CA TRP A 242 15.46 -9.05 19.13
C TRP A 242 16.31 -8.27 20.11
N ASN A 243 17.35 -8.92 20.64
CA ASN A 243 18.39 -8.24 21.40
C ASN A 243 19.40 -7.62 20.42
N THR A 244 19.43 -6.29 20.32
CA THR A 244 20.36 -5.57 19.44
C THR A 244 21.53 -4.93 20.17
N SER A 245 21.80 -5.28 21.44
CA SER A 245 22.86 -4.65 22.24
C SER A 245 24.27 -4.81 21.65
N SER A 246 24.47 -5.83 20.82
CA SER A 246 25.74 -6.12 20.13
C SER A 246 25.82 -5.49 18.74
N VAL A 247 24.74 -4.90 18.23
CA VAL A 247 24.67 -4.37 16.86
C VAL A 247 25.35 -3.01 16.79
N SER A 248 26.37 -2.91 15.96
CA SER A 248 27.16 -1.68 15.74
C SER A 248 26.84 -0.98 14.42
N ASN A 249 25.98 -1.55 13.58
CA ASN A 249 25.65 -0.98 12.28
C ASN A 249 24.24 -1.37 11.82
N PHE A 250 23.38 -0.36 11.65
CA PHE A 250 21.99 -0.50 11.19
C PHE A 250 21.79 0.06 9.77
N ALA A 251 22.89 0.36 9.06
CA ALA A 251 22.82 1.07 7.79
C ALA A 251 21.91 0.34 6.79
N LEU A 252 20.93 1.08 6.28
CA LEU A 252 20.01 0.63 5.23
C LEU A 252 19.24 -0.66 5.57
N ALA A 253 19.13 -1.03 6.87
CA ALA A 253 18.55 -2.29 7.31
C ALA A 253 17.16 -2.53 6.70
N PHE A 254 16.27 -1.54 6.68
CA PHE A 254 14.91 -1.62 6.14
C PHE A 254 14.69 -0.74 4.92
N SER A 255 15.75 -0.18 4.32
CA SER A 255 15.59 0.74 3.20
C SER A 255 14.89 0.05 2.04
N ARG A 256 13.95 0.74 1.38
CA ARG A 256 13.11 0.18 0.30
C ARG A 256 12.25 -1.03 0.68
N SER A 257 12.16 -1.41 1.95
CA SER A 257 11.31 -2.54 2.36
C SER A 257 9.82 -2.24 2.15
N HIS A 258 9.02 -3.30 2.03
CA HIS A 258 7.57 -3.23 1.86
C HIS A 258 6.83 -3.21 3.19
N VAL A 259 7.53 -2.92 4.30
CA VAL A 259 6.93 -2.93 5.63
C VAL A 259 5.85 -1.86 5.75
N LYS A 260 4.72 -2.26 6.32
CA LYS A 260 3.58 -1.40 6.72
C LYS A 260 3.51 -1.28 8.23
N ASN A 261 3.94 -2.30 8.96
CA ASN A 261 4.03 -2.30 10.42
C ASN A 261 5.37 -2.91 10.84
N LEU A 262 6.19 -2.10 11.50
CA LEU A 262 7.45 -2.52 12.08
C LEU A 262 7.43 -2.24 13.57
N ASN A 263 7.51 -3.29 14.40
CA ASN A 263 7.73 -3.16 15.83
C ASN A 263 9.19 -3.48 16.16
N ILE A 264 9.93 -2.45 16.57
CA ILE A 264 11.33 -2.52 17.01
C ILE A 264 11.49 -1.87 18.39
N ASN A 265 10.44 -1.97 19.21
CA ASN A 265 10.50 -1.52 20.60
C ASN A 265 11.66 -2.22 21.33
N GLY A 266 12.31 -1.50 22.24
CA GLY A 266 13.41 -2.04 23.05
C GLY A 266 14.76 -2.16 22.33
N TRP A 267 14.85 -1.85 21.03
CA TRP A 267 16.12 -1.91 20.31
C TRP A 267 17.16 -0.94 20.89
N ASP A 268 18.37 -1.45 21.05
CA ASP A 268 19.55 -0.70 21.48
C ASP A 268 20.35 -0.20 20.27
N PHE A 269 20.46 1.12 20.13
CA PHE A 269 21.26 1.81 19.11
C PHE A 269 22.54 2.44 19.68
N SER A 270 22.84 2.27 20.98
CA SER A 270 23.95 2.96 21.68
C SER A 270 25.33 2.66 21.08
N HIS A 271 25.51 1.49 20.48
CA HIS A 271 26.76 1.04 19.87
C HIS A 271 26.84 1.27 18.36
N GLY A 272 25.75 1.74 17.73
CA GLY A 272 25.59 1.65 16.29
C GLY A 272 25.32 2.96 15.55
N GLY A 273 25.74 2.99 14.29
CA GLY A 273 25.32 4.03 13.34
C GLY A 273 23.95 3.71 12.74
N VAL A 274 23.03 4.67 12.82
CA VAL A 274 21.79 4.67 12.03
C VAL A 274 22.06 5.49 10.77
N ILE A 275 22.15 4.82 9.63
CA ILE A 275 22.37 5.48 8.34
C ILE A 275 21.30 5.01 7.38
N SER A 276 20.37 5.90 7.04
CA SER A 276 19.35 5.64 6.03
C SER A 276 18.49 4.40 6.31
N MET A 277 18.35 4.01 7.59
CA MET A 277 17.77 2.74 8.02
C MET A 277 16.35 2.50 7.48
N LEU A 278 15.50 3.54 7.48
CA LEU A 278 14.08 3.51 7.11
C LEU A 278 13.80 4.36 5.86
N THR A 279 14.79 4.47 4.96
CA THR A 279 14.65 5.30 3.76
C THR A 279 13.91 4.59 2.64
N LEU A 280 13.18 5.36 1.82
CA LEU A 280 12.53 4.93 0.59
C LEU A 280 11.59 3.72 0.76
N LEU A 281 10.94 3.57 1.92
CA LEU A 281 9.97 2.48 2.14
C LEU A 281 8.95 2.44 1.00
N ALA A 282 8.64 1.22 0.53
CA ALA A 282 7.78 1.01 -0.63
C ALA A 282 6.29 1.26 -0.31
N ASN A 283 5.92 1.18 0.98
CA ASN A 283 4.56 1.39 1.46
C ASN A 283 4.50 2.49 2.53
N PRO A 284 3.33 3.11 2.74
CA PRO A 284 3.01 3.79 3.99
C PRO A 284 3.29 2.88 5.19
N ALA A 285 3.96 3.38 6.22
CA ALA A 285 4.37 2.54 7.34
C ALA A 285 4.11 3.16 8.72
N LEU A 286 3.75 2.30 9.66
CA LEU A 286 3.80 2.55 11.09
C LEU A 286 5.04 1.86 11.67
N ILE A 287 5.86 2.62 12.38
CA ILE A 287 7.06 2.14 13.06
C ILE A 287 6.91 2.37 14.56
N ASN A 288 6.91 1.31 15.35
CA ASN A 288 6.95 1.39 16.80
C ASN A 288 8.41 1.30 17.28
N MET A 289 8.85 2.32 17.99
CA MET A 289 10.21 2.51 18.50
C MET A 289 10.18 2.99 19.96
N ASN A 290 9.27 2.45 20.77
CA ASN A 290 9.22 2.72 22.20
C ASN A 290 10.37 2.02 22.92
N ASP A 291 10.82 2.63 24.02
CA ASP A 291 11.82 2.05 24.93
C ASP A 291 13.15 1.69 24.25
N ILE A 292 13.46 2.34 23.13
CA ILE A 292 14.75 2.21 22.45
C ILE A 292 15.87 2.89 23.25
N THR A 293 17.10 2.39 23.12
CA THR A 293 18.28 3.12 23.59
C THR A 293 18.83 3.96 22.44
N LEU A 294 18.95 5.27 22.63
CA LEU A 294 19.42 6.18 21.57
C LEU A 294 20.92 5.99 21.28
N PRO A 295 21.35 6.18 20.02
CA PRO A 295 22.76 6.24 19.68
C PRO A 295 23.44 7.49 20.28
N THR A 296 24.76 7.52 20.24
CA THR A 296 25.53 8.73 20.59
C THR A 296 25.17 9.92 19.69
N GLU A 297 25.41 11.15 20.15
CA GLU A 297 25.14 12.37 19.37
C GLU A 297 25.76 12.38 17.96
N ALA A 298 26.94 11.77 17.79
CA ALA A 298 27.60 11.69 16.48
C ALA A 298 26.79 10.86 15.46
N ASN A 299 26.04 9.88 15.96
CA ASN A 299 25.26 8.92 15.20
C ASN A 299 23.76 9.04 15.49
N ARG A 300 23.31 10.19 16.03
CA ARG A 300 21.89 10.43 16.33
C ARG A 300 21.03 10.20 15.10
N PHE A 301 19.80 9.74 15.33
CA PHE A 301 18.76 9.75 14.31
C PHE A 301 18.67 11.15 13.68
N LYS A 302 18.56 11.17 12.36
CA LYS A 302 18.34 12.36 11.54
C LYS A 302 17.11 12.14 10.69
N VAL A 303 16.50 13.23 10.26
CA VAL A 303 15.36 13.17 9.31
C VAL A 303 15.70 12.41 8.02
N SER A 304 16.98 12.40 7.60
CA SER A 304 17.47 11.63 6.47
C SER A 304 17.35 10.11 6.64
N ASP A 305 17.31 9.60 7.87
CA ASP A 305 17.19 8.16 8.14
C ASP A 305 15.79 7.62 7.82
N PHE A 306 14.82 8.52 7.69
CA PHE A 306 13.46 8.21 7.33
C PHE A 306 13.15 8.59 5.88
N ASN A 307 13.94 9.41 5.19
CA ASN A 307 13.62 10.01 3.88
C ASN A 307 12.93 9.08 2.85
N GLY A 308 11.84 9.53 2.20
CA GLY A 308 11.20 8.82 1.09
C GLY A 308 9.81 9.33 0.70
N ASP A 309 9.26 8.78 -0.38
CA ASP A 309 8.01 9.26 -1.00
C ASP A 309 6.73 8.76 -0.31
N GLN A 310 6.84 7.70 0.49
CA GLN A 310 5.70 7.13 1.24
C GLN A 310 5.64 7.69 2.66
N PRO A 311 4.45 7.97 3.20
CA PRO A 311 4.31 8.47 4.56
C PRO A 311 4.74 7.43 5.61
N ILE A 312 5.34 7.91 6.71
CA ILE A 312 5.73 7.08 7.84
C ILE A 312 5.21 7.74 9.11
N ILE A 313 4.61 6.95 10.00
CA ILE A 313 4.31 7.35 11.37
C ILE A 313 5.25 6.57 12.29
N VAL A 314 5.99 7.28 13.13
CA VAL A 314 6.86 6.71 14.15
C VAL A 314 6.25 7.00 15.51
N ILE A 315 5.97 5.95 16.27
CA ILE A 315 5.56 6.05 17.67
C ILE A 315 6.78 5.75 18.54
N SER A 316 7.22 6.73 19.33
CA SER A 316 8.36 6.57 20.22
C SER A 316 8.31 7.53 21.40
N ASN A 317 8.37 6.97 22.61
CA ASN A 317 8.54 7.72 23.86
C ASN A 317 9.99 8.23 24.09
N GLN A 318 10.96 7.85 23.24
CA GLN A 318 12.37 8.23 23.39
C GLN A 318 12.91 9.12 22.25
N LEU A 319 12.42 8.95 21.01
CA LEU A 319 12.92 9.76 19.89
C LEU A 319 12.59 11.24 20.09
N PRO A 320 13.53 12.15 19.83
CA PRO A 320 13.31 13.57 20.03
C PRO A 320 12.32 14.12 18.99
N LEU A 321 11.23 14.74 19.46
CA LEU A 321 10.23 15.40 18.60
C LEU A 321 10.81 16.55 17.75
N SER A 322 12.01 17.04 18.07
CA SER A 322 12.73 18.01 17.25
C SER A 322 13.05 17.50 15.84
N LEU A 323 13.04 16.17 15.61
CA LEU A 323 13.15 15.57 14.28
C LEU A 323 12.07 16.04 13.31
N ASN A 324 10.85 16.35 13.79
CA ASN A 324 9.78 16.92 12.97
C ASN A 324 10.17 18.29 12.38
N ASN A 325 11.18 18.97 12.95
CA ASN A 325 11.63 20.31 12.56
C ASN A 325 13.03 20.35 11.90
N GLU A 326 13.68 19.20 11.67
CA GLU A 326 15.03 19.16 11.07
C GLU A 326 14.98 19.32 9.54
N ARG A 327 15.92 20.07 8.93
CA ARG A 327 15.97 20.25 7.47
C ARG A 327 16.74 19.11 6.79
N LEU A 328 16.18 18.57 5.72
CA LEU A 328 16.88 17.59 4.87
C LEU A 328 17.79 18.28 3.83
N ASN A 329 17.39 19.44 3.31
CA ASN A 329 18.12 20.25 2.32
C ASN A 329 17.71 21.74 2.43
N ASP A 330 18.35 22.62 1.64
CA ASP A 330 18.27 24.09 1.78
C ASP A 330 16.84 24.68 1.75
N ASN A 331 15.87 23.94 1.19
CA ASN A 331 14.52 24.45 0.94
C ASN A 331 13.39 23.73 1.68
N THR A 332 13.64 22.65 2.44
CA THR A 332 12.52 21.95 3.08
C THR A 332 12.84 21.28 4.43
N ILE A 333 11.93 21.55 5.38
CA ILE A 333 11.94 21.12 6.79
C ILE A 333 11.18 19.79 6.92
N GLY A 334 11.65 18.89 7.78
CA GLY A 334 11.09 17.57 8.00
C GLY A 334 11.36 16.58 6.85
N ARG A 335 10.65 15.46 6.86
CA ARG A 335 10.78 14.31 5.92
C ARG A 335 10.30 14.60 4.48
N GLN A 336 9.88 15.84 4.21
CA GLN A 336 9.52 16.43 2.91
C GLN A 336 8.25 15.84 2.24
N ASN A 337 7.09 16.47 2.49
CA ASN A 337 5.83 16.43 1.71
C ASN A 337 4.99 15.14 1.60
N SER A 338 5.49 13.96 1.99
CA SER A 338 4.70 12.72 1.92
C SER A 338 3.73 12.54 3.10
N ASN A 339 4.14 12.95 4.31
CA ASN A 339 3.28 13.02 5.49
C ASN A 339 2.37 14.27 5.43
N LYS A 340 1.36 14.23 4.55
CA LYS A 340 0.36 15.31 4.43
C LYS A 340 -1.04 14.74 4.41
N LEU A 341 -1.91 15.33 5.21
CA LEU A 341 -3.34 15.10 5.11
C LEU A 341 -3.87 15.81 3.86
N THR A 342 -4.43 15.07 2.90
CA THR A 342 -4.99 15.64 1.67
C THR A 342 -6.51 15.61 1.72
N PHE A 343 -7.12 16.78 1.49
CA PHE A 343 -8.56 16.96 1.40
C PHE A 343 -8.95 16.94 -0.07
N VAL A 344 -9.91 16.09 -0.44
CA VAL A 344 -10.35 15.90 -1.83
C VAL A 344 -11.87 15.93 -1.95
N GLU A 345 -12.38 16.23 -3.14
CA GLU A 345 -13.83 16.14 -3.39
C GLU A 345 -14.30 14.68 -3.46
N LYS A 346 -15.40 14.34 -2.80
CA LYS A 346 -15.96 12.97 -2.80
C LYS A 346 -16.35 12.49 -4.20
N VAL A 347 -16.86 13.39 -5.03
CA VAL A 347 -17.30 13.08 -6.40
C VAL A 347 -16.14 13.01 -7.38
N ASN A 348 -14.98 13.58 -7.03
CA ASN A 348 -13.76 13.54 -7.82
C ASN A 348 -12.53 13.55 -6.91
N PRO A 349 -12.07 12.39 -6.42
CA PRO A 349 -10.92 12.29 -5.51
C PRO A 349 -9.60 12.80 -6.10
N SER A 350 -9.52 13.00 -7.42
CA SER A 350 -8.38 13.65 -8.07
C SER A 350 -8.36 15.17 -7.88
N ASN A 351 -9.48 15.77 -7.47
CA ASN A 351 -9.57 17.20 -7.17
C ASN A 351 -9.17 17.46 -5.71
N ILE A 352 -7.95 17.96 -5.52
CA ILE A 352 -7.41 18.32 -4.20
C ILE A 352 -7.89 19.72 -3.84
N VAL A 353 -8.64 19.83 -2.73
CA VAL A 353 -9.17 21.10 -2.22
C VAL A 353 -8.27 21.72 -1.14
N GLY A 354 -7.34 20.93 -0.58
CA GLY A 354 -6.28 21.43 0.27
C GLY A 354 -5.40 20.34 0.87
N THR A 355 -4.32 20.76 1.50
CA THR A 355 -3.36 19.85 2.14
C THR A 355 -2.87 20.43 3.45
N LYS A 356 -2.77 19.61 4.48
CA LYS A 356 -2.17 19.95 5.77
C LYS A 356 -0.94 19.07 6.03
N PRO A 357 0.27 19.64 6.15
CA PRO A 357 1.43 18.88 6.61
C PRO A 357 1.18 18.26 7.98
N MET A 358 1.66 17.04 8.17
CA MET A 358 1.55 16.32 9.44
C MET A 358 2.95 15.96 9.94
N ASP A 359 3.11 15.94 11.26
CA ASP A 359 4.28 15.36 11.91
C ASP A 359 4.41 13.87 11.55
N PHE A 360 5.62 13.33 11.73
CA PHE A 360 5.90 11.93 11.49
C PHE A 360 6.34 11.19 12.75
N VAL A 361 6.94 11.87 13.73
CA VAL A 361 7.25 11.30 15.05
C VAL A 361 6.23 11.77 16.08
N PHE A 362 5.66 10.83 16.82
CA PHE A 362 4.72 11.07 17.91
C PHE A 362 5.17 10.32 19.17
N ALA A 363 4.98 10.95 20.34
CA ALA A 363 5.37 10.36 21.62
C ALA A 363 4.50 9.15 22.00
N SER A 364 3.26 9.11 21.50
CA SER A 364 2.33 8.03 21.73
C SER A 364 1.32 7.90 20.58
N VAL A 365 0.64 6.76 20.54
CA VAL A 365 -0.52 6.56 19.66
C VAL A 365 -1.60 7.62 19.94
N ALA A 366 -1.85 7.96 21.21
CA ALA A 366 -2.84 8.98 21.58
C ALA A 366 -2.49 10.38 21.04
N ASP A 367 -1.21 10.75 21.00
CA ASP A 367 -0.78 12.04 20.45
C ASP A 367 -0.98 12.10 18.93
N PHE A 368 -0.70 11.01 18.22
CA PHE A 368 -1.01 10.91 16.79
C PHE A 368 -2.52 11.06 16.53
N GLN A 369 -3.34 10.35 17.31
CA GLN A 369 -4.80 10.40 17.19
C GLN A 369 -5.33 11.81 17.44
N LYS A 370 -4.80 12.48 18.47
CA LYS A 370 -5.11 13.86 18.77
C LYS A 370 -4.73 14.79 17.61
N ALA A 371 -3.53 14.64 17.04
CA ALA A 371 -3.10 15.45 15.90
C ALA A 371 -4.01 15.28 14.68
N ILE A 372 -4.46 14.05 14.40
CA ILE A 372 -5.45 13.78 13.35
C ILE A 372 -6.80 14.40 13.69
N ALA A 373 -7.29 14.24 14.92
CA ALA A 373 -8.55 14.83 15.36
C ALA A 373 -8.53 16.37 15.22
N GLU A 374 -7.46 17.04 15.66
CA GLU A 374 -7.29 18.48 15.52
C GLU A 374 -7.13 18.92 14.05
N ALA A 375 -6.52 18.08 13.20
CA ALA A 375 -6.41 18.35 11.77
C ALA A 375 -7.73 18.20 11.03
N THR A 376 -8.63 17.38 11.57
CA THR A 376 -9.91 17.04 10.95
C THR A 376 -11.10 17.69 11.63
N ASP A 377 -10.96 18.38 12.75
CA ASP A 377 -12.07 19.14 13.32
C ASP A 377 -12.44 20.36 12.44
N LYS A 378 -13.58 21.00 12.76
CA LYS A 378 -14.07 22.17 12.01
C LYS A 378 -13.04 23.31 11.95
N GLY A 379 -12.30 23.52 13.03
CA GLY A 379 -11.27 24.56 13.12
C GLY A 379 -10.03 24.23 12.28
N GLY A 380 -9.54 23.00 12.35
CA GLY A 380 -8.41 22.49 11.58
C GLY A 380 -8.67 22.47 10.08
N ILE A 381 -9.89 22.10 9.68
CA ILE A 381 -10.30 22.13 8.27
C ILE A 381 -10.42 23.57 7.80
N LYS A 382 -11.09 24.44 8.57
CA LYS A 382 -11.17 25.87 8.27
C LYS A 382 -9.79 26.50 8.10
N ALA A 383 -8.83 26.16 8.96
CA ALA A 383 -7.45 26.63 8.83
C ALA A 383 -6.75 26.11 7.57
N THR A 384 -7.18 24.98 7.02
CA THR A 384 -6.55 24.35 5.84
C THR A 384 -7.18 24.79 4.51
N ILE A 385 -8.52 24.84 4.42
CA ILE A 385 -9.26 25.08 3.16
C ILE A 385 -10.14 26.34 3.16
N GLY A 386 -10.16 27.10 4.26
CA GLY A 386 -10.89 28.36 4.40
C GLY A 386 -12.38 28.22 4.75
N ASP A 387 -12.96 29.33 5.21
CA ASP A 387 -14.30 29.41 5.81
C ASP A 387 -15.41 28.86 4.91
N GLY A 388 -15.43 29.27 3.64
CA GLY A 388 -16.52 28.92 2.69
C GLY A 388 -16.64 27.44 2.36
N ASN A 389 -15.58 26.64 2.57
CA ASN A 389 -15.61 25.18 2.40
C ASN A 389 -15.77 24.45 3.74
N SER A 390 -15.39 25.06 4.86
CA SER A 390 -15.49 24.44 6.20
C SER A 390 -16.94 24.27 6.69
N GLU A 391 -17.87 25.13 6.25
CA GLU A 391 -19.31 25.00 6.52
C GLU A 391 -19.97 23.85 5.76
N ARG A 392 -19.27 23.29 4.77
CA ARG A 392 -19.69 22.15 3.95
C ARG A 392 -19.25 20.80 4.52
N TRP A 393 -18.60 20.83 5.69
CA TRP A 393 -18.04 19.66 6.34
C TRP A 393 -18.83 19.36 7.62
N GLU A 394 -19.41 18.16 7.71
CA GLU A 394 -20.03 17.67 8.95
C GLU A 394 -18.97 16.89 9.74
N PRO A 395 -18.43 17.42 10.87
CA PRO A 395 -17.61 16.62 11.77
C PRO A 395 -18.43 15.46 12.31
N GLN A 396 -17.99 14.24 12.05
CA GLN A 396 -18.47 13.07 12.78
C GLN A 396 -17.61 12.87 14.03
N SER A 397 -18.29 12.70 15.16
CA SER A 397 -17.68 12.54 16.46
C SER A 397 -17.03 11.17 16.62
N GLY A 398 -15.74 11.17 16.95
CA GLY A 398 -15.08 10.16 17.79
C GLY A 398 -14.76 8.82 17.10
N TYR A 399 -13.46 8.58 16.88
CA TYR A 399 -12.95 7.22 16.85
C TYR A 399 -12.36 6.91 18.24
N ASP A 400 -12.83 5.84 18.86
CA ASP A 400 -12.09 5.15 19.91
C ASP A 400 -11.19 4.13 19.20
N LEU A 401 -9.89 4.24 19.43
CA LEU A 401 -8.85 3.49 18.72
C LEU A 401 -8.13 2.53 19.68
N THR A 402 -8.84 2.09 20.72
CA THR A 402 -8.32 1.22 21.78
C THR A 402 -8.50 -0.28 21.52
N ASP A 403 -9.05 -0.70 20.38
CA ASP A 403 -9.39 -2.12 20.19
C ASP A 403 -8.17 -3.01 19.90
N ASP A 404 -7.65 -3.53 21.01
CA ASP A 404 -7.12 -4.89 21.18
C ASP A 404 -7.84 -5.90 20.24
N PRO A 405 -7.11 -6.75 19.49
CA PRO A 405 -7.68 -7.71 18.52
C PRO A 405 -8.67 -8.75 19.07
N ALA A 406 -9.04 -8.72 20.35
CA ALA A 406 -9.89 -9.74 20.99
C ALA A 406 -11.39 -9.38 21.15
N VAL A 407 -11.86 -8.15 20.87
CA VAL A 407 -13.26 -7.76 21.18
C VAL A 407 -13.96 -7.01 20.05
N ALA A 408 -13.91 -7.55 18.82
CA ALA A 408 -14.74 -7.05 17.72
C ALA A 408 -16.17 -7.61 17.81
N ASN A 409 -17.04 -6.99 18.62
CA ASN A 409 -18.50 -7.05 18.46
C ASN A 409 -19.21 -6.07 19.41
N SER A 410 -19.18 -4.77 19.11
CA SER A 410 -20.31 -3.92 19.48
C SER A 410 -20.51 -2.81 18.44
N GLN A 411 -21.70 -2.82 17.83
CA GLN A 411 -22.10 -1.82 16.86
C GLN A 411 -22.25 -0.46 17.54
N VAL A 412 -21.45 0.52 17.12
CA VAL A 412 -21.76 1.93 17.35
C VAL A 412 -22.16 2.55 16.02
N ASN A 413 -23.37 3.11 16.03
CA ASN A 413 -24.14 3.59 14.89
C ASN A 413 -23.30 4.40 13.91
N GLY A 414 -23.30 3.91 12.67
CA GLY A 414 -22.61 4.49 11.53
C GLY A 414 -22.88 5.97 11.40
N LYS A 415 -21.81 6.73 11.57
CA LYS A 415 -21.42 7.95 10.86
C LYS A 415 -20.01 8.29 11.40
N GLY A 416 -18.99 7.80 10.70
CA GLY A 416 -17.56 8.10 10.93
C GLY A 416 -16.95 8.64 9.64
N LEU A 417 -15.68 9.08 9.67
CA LEU A 417 -14.92 9.58 8.52
C LEU A 417 -15.31 8.88 7.20
N HIS A 418 -15.78 9.64 6.21
CA HIS A 418 -15.81 9.16 4.83
C HIS A 418 -14.38 9.23 4.27
N THR A 419 -13.54 8.29 4.67
CA THR A 419 -12.49 7.83 3.75
C THR A 419 -13.22 7.12 2.60
N ALA A 420 -12.88 7.45 1.36
CA ALA A 420 -13.45 6.72 0.23
C ALA A 420 -13.08 5.24 0.38
N ASN A 421 -14.08 4.37 0.49
CA ASN A 421 -13.96 2.92 0.32
C ASN A 421 -12.87 2.22 1.16
N ILE A 422 -12.86 2.41 2.48
CA ILE A 422 -12.21 1.43 3.36
C ILE A 422 -13.32 0.70 4.09
N THR A 423 -13.72 -0.44 3.52
CA THR A 423 -14.47 -1.47 4.25
C THR A 423 -13.72 -1.76 5.54
N GLU A 424 -14.28 -1.31 6.67
CA GLU A 424 -13.87 -1.56 8.06
C GLU A 424 -12.35 -1.80 8.27
N PRO A 425 -11.54 -0.75 8.46
CA PRO A 425 -10.13 -0.95 8.80
C PRO A 425 -10.02 -1.65 10.16
N THR A 426 -9.45 -2.85 10.15
CA THR A 426 -9.27 -3.75 11.30
C THR A 426 -8.00 -3.45 12.09
N SER A 427 -7.17 -2.49 11.66
CA SER A 427 -5.94 -2.12 12.37
C SER A 427 -5.45 -0.68 12.11
N PHE A 428 -4.73 -0.11 13.08
CA PHE A 428 -4.11 1.22 13.02
C PHE A 428 -3.22 1.47 11.76
N PRO A 429 -2.51 0.48 11.20
CA PRO A 429 -1.82 0.59 9.90
C PRO A 429 -2.75 0.77 8.69
N GLU A 430 -3.91 0.12 8.66
CA GLU A 430 -4.92 0.33 7.58
C GLU A 430 -5.51 1.73 7.66
N ILE A 431 -5.62 2.26 8.87
CA ILE A 431 -5.99 3.65 9.14
C ILE A 431 -4.90 4.59 8.61
N VAL A 432 -3.60 4.36 8.86
CA VAL A 432 -2.51 5.17 8.27
C VAL A 432 -2.49 5.11 6.74
N ALA A 433 -2.71 3.94 6.12
CA ALA A 433 -2.82 3.82 4.67
C ALA A 433 -4.05 4.56 4.10
N GLY A 434 -5.13 4.65 4.88
CA GLY A 434 -6.38 5.32 4.53
C GLY A 434 -6.46 6.81 4.86
N ILE A 435 -5.65 7.28 5.81
CA ILE A 435 -5.77 8.62 6.44
C ILE A 435 -5.51 9.76 5.44
N TYR A 436 -4.88 9.51 4.31
CA TYR A 436 -4.37 10.60 3.48
C TYR A 436 -5.32 11.12 2.41
N GLN A 437 -6.51 10.55 2.24
CA GLN A 437 -7.58 11.13 1.42
C GLN A 437 -8.89 11.20 2.19
N LEU A 438 -9.22 12.41 2.66
CA LEU A 438 -10.53 12.72 3.24
C LEU A 438 -11.48 13.21 2.15
N THR A 439 -12.59 12.51 1.96
CA THR A 439 -13.58 12.91 0.96
C THR A 439 -14.64 13.84 1.52
N MET A 440 -14.87 14.95 0.83
CA MET A 440 -15.94 15.90 1.16
C MET A 440 -17.17 15.64 0.29
N ALA A 441 -18.32 15.31 0.91
CA ALA A 441 -19.57 15.24 0.17
C ALA A 441 -19.99 16.65 -0.29
N PRO A 442 -20.44 16.83 -1.54
CA PRO A 442 -20.97 18.12 -1.96
C PRO A 442 -22.24 18.44 -1.15
N VAL A 443 -22.35 19.68 -0.67
CA VAL A 443 -23.60 20.19 -0.11
C VAL A 443 -24.49 20.56 -1.28
N THR A 444 -25.61 19.85 -1.42
CA THR A 444 -26.65 20.14 -2.40
C THR A 444 -27.77 20.92 -1.75
N GLU A 445 -27.96 22.17 -2.16
CA GLU A 445 -29.10 23.00 -1.73
C GLU A 445 -30.06 23.16 -2.90
N ALA A 446 -31.36 23.02 -2.66
CA ALA A 446 -32.36 23.31 -3.69
C ALA A 446 -32.45 24.83 -3.88
N TYR A 447 -32.52 25.27 -5.14
CA TYR A 447 -32.88 26.65 -5.48
C TYR A 447 -34.16 26.66 -6.34
N THR A 448 -34.89 27.78 -6.24
CA THR A 448 -36.09 28.05 -7.02
C THR A 448 -36.03 29.47 -7.55
N ILE A 449 -36.01 29.63 -8.88
CA ILE A 449 -36.03 30.94 -9.54
C ILE A 449 -37.44 31.18 -10.09
N PRO A 450 -38.14 32.25 -9.63
CA PRO A 450 -39.43 32.61 -10.19
C PRO A 450 -39.28 33.18 -11.61
N ILE A 451 -40.15 32.74 -12.52
CA ILE A 451 -40.39 33.40 -13.81
C ILE A 451 -41.70 34.17 -13.68
N ILE A 452 -41.67 35.48 -13.95
CA ILE A 452 -42.82 36.36 -13.83
C ILE A 452 -43.17 36.94 -15.20
N TYR A 453 -44.32 36.55 -15.74
CA TYR A 453 -44.83 37.06 -17.01
C TYR A 453 -45.64 38.33 -16.78
N ARG A 454 -45.29 39.41 -17.49
CA ARG A 454 -45.93 40.72 -17.34
C ARG A 454 -46.26 41.34 -18.69
N THR A 455 -47.28 42.18 -18.73
CA THR A 455 -47.55 43.06 -19.88
C THR A 455 -46.58 44.25 -19.91
N PRO A 456 -46.49 45.00 -21.03
CA PRO A 456 -45.61 46.18 -21.13
C PRO A 456 -45.85 47.27 -20.07
N ASP A 457 -47.06 47.36 -19.51
CA ASP A 457 -47.45 48.23 -18.40
C ASP A 457 -47.21 47.60 -17.01
N VAL A 458 -46.43 46.51 -16.96
CA VAL A 458 -45.93 45.85 -15.72
C VAL A 458 -47.02 45.10 -14.93
N ARG A 459 -48.21 44.86 -15.52
CA ARG A 459 -49.22 44.01 -14.89
C ARG A 459 -48.78 42.55 -14.96
N GLU A 460 -48.76 41.87 -13.82
CA GLU A 460 -48.43 40.45 -13.73
C GLU A 460 -49.58 39.56 -14.21
N ILE A 461 -49.26 38.63 -15.10
CA ILE A 461 -50.22 37.76 -15.78
C ILE A 461 -50.16 36.33 -15.22
N SER A 462 -48.95 35.81 -15.00
CA SER A 462 -48.76 34.49 -14.40
C SER A 462 -47.35 34.30 -13.83
N ARG A 463 -47.16 33.19 -13.11
CA ARG A 463 -45.86 32.76 -12.56
C ARG A 463 -45.54 31.33 -12.97
N ALA A 464 -44.28 31.10 -13.28
CA ALA A 464 -43.68 29.76 -13.35
C ALA A 464 -42.41 29.72 -12.48
N VAL A 465 -41.79 28.56 -12.33
CA VAL A 465 -40.56 28.41 -11.56
C VAL A 465 -39.57 27.52 -12.28
N ILE A 466 -38.28 27.81 -12.11
CA ILE A 466 -37.17 26.91 -12.44
C ILE A 466 -36.61 26.40 -11.13
N ASN A 467 -36.63 25.07 -10.95
CA ASN A 467 -36.01 24.41 -9.81
C ASN A 467 -34.67 23.81 -10.22
N GLY A 468 -33.71 23.84 -9.32
CA GLY A 468 -32.45 23.15 -9.50
C GLY A 468 -31.74 22.92 -8.18
N THR A 469 -30.52 22.40 -8.27
CA THR A 469 -29.64 22.19 -7.12
C THR A 469 -28.39 23.03 -7.28
N LEU A 470 -28.06 23.79 -6.25
CA LEU A 470 -26.73 24.36 -6.07
C LEU A 470 -25.79 23.21 -5.73
N SER A 471 -24.66 23.16 -6.41
CA SER A 471 -23.54 22.32 -6.02
C SER A 471 -22.52 23.24 -5.42
N ASN A 472 -22.21 23.08 -4.13
CA ASN A 472 -21.19 23.91 -3.47
C ASN A 472 -21.51 25.41 -3.51
N GLY A 473 -22.78 25.77 -3.24
CA GLY A 473 -23.25 27.15 -3.08
C GLY A 473 -23.43 27.94 -4.38
N SER A 474 -23.21 27.31 -5.55
CA SER A 474 -23.53 27.90 -6.83
C SER A 474 -24.07 26.89 -7.86
N ALA A 475 -24.73 27.39 -8.89
CA ALA A 475 -25.10 26.63 -10.07
C ALA A 475 -24.99 27.53 -11.31
N THR A 476 -24.80 26.93 -12.46
CA THR A 476 -24.96 27.64 -13.75
C THR A 476 -26.25 27.18 -14.39
N LEU A 477 -27.22 28.09 -14.52
CA LEU A 477 -28.45 27.84 -15.27
C LEU A 477 -28.19 28.18 -16.74
N ALA A 478 -28.09 27.15 -17.57
CA ALA A 478 -27.91 27.33 -19.00
C ALA A 478 -29.08 28.14 -19.60
N SER A 479 -28.74 29.20 -20.33
CA SER A 479 -29.69 30.13 -20.96
C SER A 479 -30.72 29.41 -21.84
N ASN A 480 -30.29 28.42 -22.63
CA ASN A 480 -31.19 27.61 -23.45
C ASN A 480 -32.20 26.81 -22.61
N THR A 481 -31.78 26.24 -21.48
CA THR A 481 -32.65 25.50 -20.57
C THR A 481 -33.68 26.43 -19.93
N ALA A 482 -33.25 27.61 -19.49
CA ALA A 482 -34.15 28.63 -18.95
C ALA A 482 -35.15 29.12 -20.00
N ASN A 483 -34.68 29.45 -21.20
CA ASN A 483 -35.49 29.96 -22.31
C ASN A 483 -36.53 28.93 -22.79
N ASN A 484 -36.16 27.64 -22.86
CA ASN A 484 -37.11 26.58 -23.16
C ASN A 484 -38.22 26.48 -22.10
N THR A 485 -37.86 26.61 -20.82
CA THR A 485 -38.83 26.60 -19.72
C THR A 485 -39.76 27.79 -19.78
N ILE A 486 -39.24 28.98 -20.13
CA ILE A 486 -40.03 30.19 -20.36
C ILE A 486 -41.05 29.98 -21.51
N GLN A 487 -40.61 29.41 -22.63
CA GLN A 487 -41.50 29.18 -23.77
C GLN A 487 -42.57 28.12 -23.48
N GLN A 488 -42.23 27.05 -22.75
CA GLN A 488 -43.18 26.00 -22.38
C GLN A 488 -44.27 26.48 -21.40
N ASN A 489 -43.98 27.52 -20.61
CA ASN A 489 -44.89 28.06 -19.62
C ASN A 489 -45.50 29.41 -20.05
N LEU A 490 -45.47 29.73 -21.35
CA LEU A 490 -46.07 30.96 -21.88
C LEU A 490 -47.60 30.94 -21.66
N PRO A 491 -48.21 32.03 -21.13
CA PRO A 491 -49.65 32.08 -20.88
C PRO A 491 -50.47 31.93 -22.17
N ALA A 492 -51.55 31.16 -22.12
CA ALA A 492 -52.46 31.00 -23.26
C ALA A 492 -53.07 32.35 -23.68
N GLY A 493 -53.09 32.63 -24.98
CA GLY A 493 -53.60 33.89 -25.54
C GLY A 493 -52.60 35.06 -25.49
N TYR A 494 -51.32 34.80 -25.17
CA TYR A 494 -50.26 35.80 -25.17
C TYR A 494 -49.08 35.37 -26.03
N ASP A 495 -48.48 36.32 -26.74
CA ASP A 495 -47.23 36.17 -27.47
C ASP A 495 -46.06 36.78 -26.68
N TYR A 496 -44.88 36.18 -26.88
CA TYR A 496 -43.63 36.67 -26.29
C TYR A 496 -43.18 37.99 -26.93
N VAL A 497 -42.72 38.95 -26.10
CA VAL A 497 -42.15 40.23 -26.56
C VAL A 497 -40.67 40.35 -26.22
N SER A 498 -40.28 40.17 -24.95
CA SER A 498 -38.88 40.32 -24.50
C SER A 498 -38.61 39.63 -23.14
N GLY A 499 -37.33 39.51 -22.75
CA GLY A 499 -36.91 38.91 -21.46
C GLY A 499 -36.34 37.47 -21.53
N LEU A 500 -35.87 37.02 -22.69
CA LEU A 500 -35.10 35.77 -22.80
C LEU A 500 -33.64 36.03 -22.42
N LEU A 501 -33.00 35.04 -21.81
CA LEU A 501 -31.60 35.12 -21.41
C LEU A 501 -30.69 34.99 -22.64
N THR A 502 -29.71 35.88 -22.75
CA THR A 502 -28.69 35.88 -23.81
C THR A 502 -27.37 35.25 -23.40
N ALA A 503 -27.22 34.91 -22.12
CA ALA A 503 -26.08 34.22 -21.54
C ALA A 503 -26.53 33.38 -20.33
N ASP A 504 -25.71 32.40 -19.95
CA ASP A 504 -25.99 31.54 -18.80
C ASP A 504 -26.00 32.35 -17.50
N LEU A 505 -26.91 31.99 -16.58
CA LEU A 505 -27.07 32.68 -15.32
C LEU A 505 -26.26 31.97 -14.23
N LEU A 506 -25.40 32.71 -13.53
CA LEU A 506 -24.73 32.21 -12.33
C LEU A 506 -25.67 32.38 -11.14
N ILE A 507 -26.08 31.26 -10.55
CA ILE A 507 -26.94 31.21 -9.37
C ILE A 507 -26.07 31.01 -8.13
N SER A 508 -26.33 31.77 -7.07
CA SER A 508 -25.69 31.57 -5.75
C SER A 508 -26.74 31.64 -4.65
N SER A 509 -26.39 31.15 -3.46
CA SER A 509 -27.26 31.22 -2.26
C SER A 509 -27.67 32.65 -1.86
N SER A 510 -27.02 33.67 -2.42
CA SER A 510 -27.26 35.10 -2.20
C SER A 510 -28.06 35.79 -3.31
N ILE A 511 -28.35 35.12 -4.43
CA ILE A 511 -29.01 35.70 -5.62
C ILE A 511 -30.20 34.82 -6.01
N ASN A 512 -31.41 35.34 -5.80
CA ASN A 512 -32.69 34.69 -6.15
C ASN A 512 -33.59 35.65 -6.94
N ASP A 513 -33.00 36.48 -7.79
CA ASP A 513 -33.76 37.48 -8.55
C ASP A 513 -34.72 36.80 -9.56
N PRO A 514 -35.99 37.23 -9.62
CA PRO A 514 -36.93 36.70 -10.61
C PRO A 514 -36.50 37.02 -12.04
N ILE A 515 -36.77 36.08 -12.96
CA ILE A 515 -36.69 36.34 -14.39
C ILE A 515 -38.01 37.00 -14.83
N TYR A 516 -37.93 38.23 -15.34
CA TYR A 516 -39.08 38.95 -15.86
C TYR A 516 -39.21 38.77 -17.37
N VAL A 517 -40.38 38.32 -17.81
CA VAL A 517 -40.70 38.08 -19.23
C VAL A 517 -41.86 38.99 -19.64
N ILE A 518 -41.67 39.78 -20.69
CA ILE A 518 -42.71 40.65 -21.22
C ILE A 518 -43.50 39.91 -22.31
N VAL A 519 -44.82 39.90 -22.17
CA VAL A 519 -45.77 39.25 -23.07
C VAL A 519 -46.87 40.22 -23.49
N ALA A 520 -47.43 40.05 -24.69
CA ALA A 520 -48.54 40.85 -25.20
C ALA A 520 -49.70 39.93 -25.60
N ALA A 521 -50.94 40.37 -25.39
CA ALA A 521 -52.10 39.58 -25.79
C ALA A 521 -52.10 39.36 -27.31
N GLN A 522 -52.41 38.13 -27.73
CA GLN A 522 -52.56 37.79 -29.14
C GLN A 522 -53.69 38.63 -29.73
N THR A 523 -53.42 39.38 -30.80
CA THR A 523 -54.45 40.08 -31.53
C THR A 523 -55.27 39.04 -32.30
N ASN A 524 -56.56 38.94 -32.00
CA ASN A 524 -57.47 38.09 -32.75
C ASN A 524 -57.56 38.65 -34.20
N PRO A 525 -57.16 37.90 -35.25
CA PRO A 525 -57.16 38.42 -36.61
C PRO A 525 -58.57 38.75 -37.16
N ASP A 526 -59.63 38.29 -36.48
CA ASP A 526 -61.01 38.38 -36.99
C ASP A 526 -61.81 39.60 -36.52
N ASN A 527 -61.21 40.61 -35.87
CA ASN A 527 -61.89 41.90 -35.66
C ASN A 527 -60.93 43.08 -35.46
N PRO A 528 -60.57 43.85 -36.52
CA PRO A 528 -59.57 44.90 -36.44
C PRO A 528 -60.11 46.29 -36.03
N ASP A 529 -61.39 46.46 -35.73
CA ASP A 529 -61.96 47.78 -35.40
C ASP A 529 -62.73 47.80 -34.08
N GLN A 530 -62.01 47.88 -32.95
CA GLN A 530 -62.39 48.80 -31.87
C GLN A 530 -61.13 49.31 -31.14
N PRO A 531 -60.92 50.64 -31.06
CA PRO A 531 -59.90 51.21 -30.21
C PRO A 531 -60.38 51.19 -28.75
N ASP A 532 -59.63 50.53 -27.87
CA ASP A 532 -59.81 50.64 -26.42
C ASP A 532 -59.59 52.10 -25.99
N GLN A 533 -60.69 52.80 -25.72
CA GLN A 533 -60.71 54.02 -24.91
C GLN A 533 -60.94 53.64 -23.43
N PRO A 534 -60.40 54.41 -22.49
CA PRO A 534 -60.25 54.01 -21.09
C PRO A 534 -61.54 54.26 -20.30
N ASP A 535 -62.08 53.24 -19.66
CA ASP A 535 -63.14 53.45 -18.65
C ASP A 535 -62.52 53.94 -17.34
N HIS A 536 -62.61 55.25 -17.14
CA HIS A 536 -62.48 55.93 -15.86
C HIS A 536 -63.79 55.81 -15.03
N PRO A 537 -63.75 56.09 -13.71
CA PRO A 537 -64.44 55.30 -12.69
C PRO A 537 -65.88 55.74 -12.45
N VAL A 538 -66.73 54.80 -12.01
CA VAL A 538 -68.03 55.13 -11.42
C VAL A 538 -68.07 54.68 -9.97
N ASN A 539 -68.09 55.67 -9.07
CA ASN A 539 -68.80 55.59 -7.81
C ASN A 539 -69.56 56.90 -7.64
N PRO A 540 -70.88 56.87 -7.35
CA PRO A 540 -71.31 57.57 -6.16
C PRO A 540 -72.43 56.89 -5.36
N ASP A 541 -72.41 57.24 -4.08
CA ASP A 541 -73.24 56.86 -2.94
C ASP A 541 -74.79 56.96 -3.05
N GLN A 542 -75.45 55.95 -2.43
CA GLN A 542 -76.64 56.00 -1.53
C GLN A 542 -78.06 56.41 -2.09
N PRO A 543 -79.18 56.28 -1.32
CA PRO A 543 -79.80 55.10 -0.67
C PRO A 543 -81.36 55.00 -0.88
N GLY A 544 -81.94 53.80 -0.65
CA GLY A 544 -83.21 53.59 0.10
C GLY A 544 -84.62 53.67 -0.56
N GLN A 545 -85.27 52.49 -0.64
CA GLN A 545 -86.72 52.18 -0.37
C GLN A 545 -87.85 52.61 -1.36
N PRO A 546 -89.07 52.00 -1.30
CA PRO A 546 -89.43 50.56 -1.33
C PRO A 546 -90.73 50.26 -2.16
N ASP A 547 -91.26 49.02 -2.02
CA ASP A 547 -92.62 48.50 -2.32
C ASP A 547 -92.98 48.16 -3.78
N GLN A 548 -93.68 47.08 -4.17
CA GLN A 548 -94.27 45.83 -3.62
C GLN A 548 -94.79 45.03 -4.89
N PRO A 549 -95.54 43.90 -4.84
CA PRO A 549 -95.06 42.51 -4.70
C PRO A 549 -95.67 41.51 -5.74
N ASN A 550 -95.50 40.20 -5.48
CA ASN A 550 -96.29 39.00 -5.91
C ASN A 550 -95.76 38.10 -7.07
N ASN A 551 -95.04 37.02 -6.69
CA ASN A 551 -95.40 35.57 -6.68
C ASN A 551 -96.34 34.98 -7.77
N PRO A 552 -96.45 33.64 -7.98
CA PRO A 552 -95.53 32.48 -7.90
C PRO A 552 -95.50 31.63 -9.22
N ASP A 553 -94.65 30.60 -9.33
CA ASP A 553 -95.08 29.16 -9.41
C ASP A 553 -93.99 28.17 -9.90
N HIS A 554 -93.91 27.05 -9.15
CA HIS A 554 -93.76 25.62 -9.53
C HIS A 554 -92.68 25.13 -10.54
N ASN A 555 -92.11 23.92 -10.49
CA ASN A 555 -92.03 22.80 -9.53
C ASN A 555 -90.98 21.80 -10.12
N GLN A 556 -90.27 21.07 -9.25
CA GLN A 556 -89.71 19.70 -9.34
C GLN A 556 -89.55 18.98 -10.72
N ASN A 557 -88.44 18.24 -10.92
CA ASN A 557 -88.27 16.81 -10.55
C ASN A 557 -87.25 16.00 -11.41
N HIS A 558 -86.84 14.86 -10.82
CA HIS A 558 -86.17 13.64 -11.34
C HIS A 558 -84.63 13.65 -11.54
N GLY A 559 -83.86 12.74 -10.94
CA GLY A 559 -84.16 11.64 -10.02
C GLY A 559 -82.89 10.96 -9.52
#